data_AF-A0A432TMJ2-F1
#
_entry.id   AF-A0A432TMJ2-F1
#
_cell.length_a   1.000
_cell.length_b   1.000
_cell.length_c   1.000
_cell.angle_alpha   90.00
_cell.angle_beta   90.00
_cell.angle_gamma   90.00
#
_symmetry.space_group_name_H-M   'P 1'
#
loop_
_entity.id
_entity.type
_entity.pdbx_description
1 polymer ?
#
loop_
_entity_poly.entity_id
_entity_poly.type
_entity_poly.pdbx_seq_one_letter_code
_entity_poly.pdbx_strand_id
1 'polypeptide(L)'
;MANKNEYQNMDSWINLLSLSIPVKALFTGYILAVGIGLMMAGAQIMLTHGMADGKLGISIDDIVYSYYGNRSGSKLEAKLNGSMKDKATAEENLKIIKWIVNGSDEHAWIKTISPIVESKCSTCHANIATLPNITQYEVIKDLTEIDMGVNVTSLTRVSHIHIFGIAFIFFFV
;
A
#
# COMPACT_ATOMS: atom_id res chain seq x y z
N MET A 1 -46.71 42.55 -29.31
CA MET A 1 -45.36 42.61 -29.87
C MET A 1 -44.38 42.27 -28.76
N ALA A 2 -43.92 41.02 -28.72
CA ALA A 2 -42.95 40.57 -27.73
C ALA A 2 -41.58 41.17 -28.06
N ASN A 3 -40.95 41.78 -27.05
CA ASN A 3 -39.65 42.43 -27.14
C ASN A 3 -38.57 41.35 -27.37
N LYS A 4 -38.04 41.27 -28.58
CA LYS A 4 -36.97 40.31 -28.99
C LYS A 4 -35.67 40.45 -28.18
N ASN A 5 -35.55 41.46 -27.32
CA ASN A 5 -34.32 41.77 -26.58
C ASN A 5 -34.21 41.09 -25.21
N GLU A 6 -35.27 40.44 -24.69
CA GLU A 6 -35.20 39.72 -23.40
C GLU A 6 -34.70 38.27 -23.51
N TYR A 7 -34.69 37.69 -24.71
CA TYR A 7 -34.23 36.30 -24.95
C TYR A 7 -32.73 36.18 -25.32
N GLN A 8 -31.94 37.24 -25.16
CA GLN A 8 -30.50 37.23 -25.47
C GLN A 8 -29.60 37.01 -24.25
N ASN A 9 -30.17 36.78 -23.06
CA ASN A 9 -29.41 36.71 -21.81
C ASN A 9 -29.51 35.37 -21.06
N MET A 10 -30.01 34.32 -21.71
CA MET A 10 -30.32 33.06 -21.03
C MET A 10 -29.41 31.87 -21.38
N ASP A 11 -28.26 32.10 -22.01
CA ASP A 11 -27.26 31.05 -22.27
C ASP A 11 -25.82 31.57 -22.16
N SER A 12 -25.47 32.33 -21.11
CA SER A 12 -24.05 32.52 -20.77
C SER A 12 -23.53 31.24 -20.12
N TRP A 13 -23.32 30.22 -20.94
CA TRP A 13 -22.68 28.97 -20.54
C TRP A 13 -21.37 29.34 -19.82
N ILE A 14 -21.22 28.93 -18.56
CA ILE A 14 -19.97 29.13 -17.82
C ILE A 14 -18.86 28.42 -18.61
N ASN A 15 -18.02 29.19 -19.30
CA ASN A 15 -16.91 28.68 -20.10
C ASN A 15 -15.60 29.07 -19.41
N LEU A 16 -14.57 28.22 -19.49
CA LEU A 16 -13.24 28.48 -18.95
C LEU A 16 -12.68 29.86 -19.36
N LEU A 17 -13.04 30.34 -20.56
CA LEU A 17 -12.59 31.64 -21.06
C LEU A 17 -13.23 32.82 -20.31
N SER A 18 -14.48 32.71 -19.84
CA SER A 18 -15.23 33.78 -19.18
C SER A 18 -14.97 33.91 -17.68
N LEU A 19 -14.13 33.05 -17.09
CA LEU A 19 -13.75 33.11 -15.67
C LEU A 19 -12.74 34.23 -15.39
N SER A 20 -12.77 34.79 -14.17
CA SER A 20 -11.81 35.81 -13.74
C SER A 20 -10.40 35.21 -13.55
N ILE A 21 -9.36 36.03 -13.73
CA ILE A 21 -7.96 35.60 -13.58
C ILE A 21 -7.68 34.90 -12.24
N PRO A 22 -8.18 35.39 -11.09
CA PRO A 22 -8.00 34.69 -9.80
C PRO A 22 -8.57 33.27 -9.80
N VAL A 23 -9.74 33.06 -10.40
CA VAL A 23 -10.37 31.73 -10.48
C VAL A 23 -9.57 30.80 -11.39
N LYS A 24 -9.05 31.30 -12.52
CA LYS A 24 -8.17 30.51 -13.41
C LYS A 24 -6.86 30.12 -12.73
N ALA A 25 -6.28 31.03 -11.95
CA ALA A 25 -5.07 30.76 -11.18
C ALA A 25 -5.31 29.69 -10.12
N LEU A 26 -6.45 29.77 -9.41
CA LEU A 26 -6.88 28.78 -8.43
C LEU A 26 -7.02 27.38 -9.05
N PHE A 27 -7.77 27.23 -10.14
CA PHE A 27 -7.93 25.93 -10.80
C PHE A 27 -6.64 25.39 -11.40
N THR A 28 -5.78 26.26 -11.96
CA THR A 28 -4.48 25.82 -12.48
C THR A 28 -3.57 25.31 -11.36
N GLY A 29 -3.45 26.06 -10.26
CA GLY A 29 -2.66 25.65 -9.10
C GLY A 29 -3.17 24.36 -8.47
N TYR A 30 -4.50 24.23 -8.41
CA TYR A 30 -5.17 23.01 -7.98
C TYR A 30 -4.82 21.79 -8.85
N ILE A 31 -4.95 21.89 -10.17
CA ILE A 31 -4.64 20.78 -11.10
C ILE A 31 -3.16 20.39 -10.97
N LEU A 32 -2.25 21.36 -10.85
CA LEU A 32 -0.83 21.09 -10.66
C LEU A 32 -0.56 20.36 -9.34
N ALA A 33 -1.14 20.82 -8.23
CA ALA A 33 -0.98 20.20 -6.92
C ALA A 33 -1.51 18.76 -6.90
N VAL A 34 -2.73 18.54 -7.43
CA VAL A 34 -3.34 17.21 -7.53
C VAL A 34 -2.55 16.32 -8.49
N GLY A 35 -2.08 16.85 -9.62
CA GLY A 35 -1.26 16.11 -10.59
C GLY A 35 0.04 15.62 -9.98
N ILE A 36 0.75 16.47 -9.22
CA ILE A 36 1.95 16.08 -8.47
C ILE A 36 1.61 15.05 -7.40
N GLY A 37 0.52 15.24 -6.66
CA GLY A 37 0.04 14.27 -5.67
C GLY A 37 -0.24 12.89 -6.27
N LEU A 38 -0.89 12.84 -7.44
CA LEU A 38 -1.16 11.60 -8.18
C LEU A 38 0.14 10.93 -8.66
N MET A 39 1.11 11.69 -9.15
CA MET A 39 2.42 11.15 -9.53
C MET A 39 3.16 10.56 -8.33
N MET A 40 3.16 11.25 -7.19
CA MET A 40 3.80 10.76 -5.96
C MET A 40 3.08 9.54 -5.39
N ALA A 41 1.74 9.49 -5.46
CA ALA A 41 0.95 8.32 -5.08
C ALA A 41 1.26 7.13 -5.99
N GLY A 42 1.33 7.35 -7.31
CA GLY A 42 1.73 6.33 -8.28
C GLY A 42 3.15 5.81 -8.00
N ALA A 43 4.11 6.71 -7.77
CA ALA A 43 5.47 6.34 -7.39
C ALA A 43 5.51 5.54 -6.08
N GLN A 44 4.75 5.95 -5.07
CA GLN A 44 4.66 5.24 -3.80
C GLN A 44 4.10 3.82 -4.00
N ILE A 45 3.04 3.64 -4.80
CA ILE A 45 2.50 2.31 -5.10
C ILE A 45 3.54 1.47 -5.86
N MET A 46 4.23 2.03 -6.85
CA MET A 46 5.30 1.30 -7.56
C MET A 46 6.42 0.86 -6.63
N LEU A 47 6.85 1.73 -5.70
CA LEU A 47 7.91 1.42 -4.74
C LEU A 47 7.49 0.42 -3.65
N THR A 48 6.21 0.40 -3.29
CA THR A 48 5.71 -0.44 -2.18
C THR A 48 5.08 -1.75 -2.63
N HIS A 49 4.53 -1.80 -3.85
CA HIS A 49 3.74 -2.92 -4.37
C HIS A 49 4.23 -3.40 -5.74
N GLY A 50 4.93 -2.58 -6.53
CA GLY A 50 5.34 -2.90 -7.91
C GLY A 50 6.52 -3.88 -8.07
N MET A 51 6.74 -4.72 -7.05
CA MET A 51 7.67 -5.85 -7.08
C MET A 51 7.14 -7.01 -6.22
N ALA A 52 5.84 -7.01 -5.86
CA ALA A 52 5.29 -8.05 -5.01
C ALA A 52 5.29 -9.43 -5.71
N ASP A 53 5.18 -9.45 -7.04
CA ASP A 53 5.30 -10.62 -7.91
C ASP A 53 6.73 -10.89 -8.42
N GLY A 54 7.71 -10.06 -8.02
CA GLY A 54 9.11 -10.17 -8.40
C GLY A 54 9.48 -9.62 -9.78
N LYS A 55 8.54 -8.98 -10.49
CA LYS A 55 8.80 -8.25 -11.76
C LYS A 55 8.80 -6.75 -11.51
N LEU A 56 9.40 -6.01 -12.44
CA LEU A 56 9.51 -4.55 -12.36
C LEU A 56 8.24 -3.93 -12.96
N GLY A 57 7.35 -3.37 -12.13
CA GLY A 57 6.10 -2.74 -12.57
C GLY A 57 4.92 -3.07 -11.65
N ILE A 58 3.74 -2.47 -11.88
CA ILE A 58 2.50 -2.86 -11.17
C ILE A 58 1.70 -3.79 -12.07
N SER A 59 1.53 -5.03 -11.64
CA SER A 59 0.59 -5.99 -12.22
C SER A 59 -0.72 -6.05 -11.41
N ILE A 60 -1.78 -6.60 -12.00
CA ILE A 60 -3.02 -6.88 -11.26
C ILE A 60 -2.73 -7.89 -10.13
N ASP A 61 -1.81 -8.81 -10.37
CA ASP A 61 -1.40 -9.82 -9.41
C ASP A 61 -0.68 -9.19 -8.20
N ASP A 62 0.09 -8.12 -8.38
CA ASP A 62 0.70 -7.34 -7.28
C ASP A 62 -0.35 -6.74 -6.33
N ILE A 63 -1.45 -6.23 -6.89
CA ILE A 63 -2.55 -5.63 -6.12
C ILE A 63 -3.35 -6.71 -5.39
N VAL A 64 -3.67 -7.81 -6.09
CA VAL A 64 -4.36 -8.96 -5.50
C VAL A 64 -3.53 -9.57 -4.38
N TYR A 65 -2.23 -9.74 -4.57
CA TYR A 65 -1.33 -10.26 -3.55
C TYR A 65 -1.26 -9.36 -2.32
N SER A 66 -1.14 -8.05 -2.53
CA SER A 66 -0.95 -7.08 -1.44
C SER A 66 -2.21 -6.80 -0.63
N TYR A 67 -3.41 -6.93 -1.22
CA TYR A 67 -4.69 -6.61 -0.56
C TYR A 67 -5.57 -7.83 -0.28
N TYR A 68 -5.60 -8.80 -1.19
CA TYR A 68 -6.39 -10.04 -1.06
C TYR A 68 -5.64 -11.14 -0.30
N GLY A 69 -4.33 -10.98 -0.12
CA GLY A 69 -3.44 -11.94 0.52
C GLY A 69 -3.06 -13.10 -0.40
N ASN A 70 -1.95 -13.75 -0.09
CA ASN A 70 -1.54 -14.97 -0.77
C ASN A 70 -2.28 -16.19 -0.19
N ARG A 71 -3.38 -16.64 -0.81
CA ARG A 71 -4.06 -17.88 -0.36
C ARG A 71 -3.23 -19.14 -0.59
N SER A 72 -2.11 -19.04 -1.30
CA SER A 72 -1.20 -20.14 -1.60
C SER A 72 -0.01 -20.20 -0.62
N GLY A 73 0.13 -19.24 0.30
CA GLY A 73 1.28 -19.16 1.21
C GLY A 73 1.02 -18.33 2.47
N SER A 74 2.01 -18.24 3.35
CA SER A 74 1.86 -17.49 4.61
C SER A 74 2.20 -16.00 4.49
N LYS A 75 1.78 -15.20 5.48
CA LYS A 75 2.17 -13.78 5.57
C LYS A 75 3.68 -13.61 5.67
N LEU A 76 4.37 -14.50 6.39
CA LEU A 76 5.82 -14.50 6.50
C LEU A 76 6.48 -14.82 5.15
N GLU A 77 5.98 -15.84 4.44
CA GLU A 77 6.47 -16.21 3.11
C GLU A 77 6.30 -15.07 2.10
N ALA A 78 5.19 -14.34 2.17
CA ALA A 78 4.96 -13.16 1.36
C ALA A 78 5.98 -12.05 1.60
N LYS A 79 6.32 -11.80 2.87
CA LYS A 79 7.34 -10.81 3.21
C LYS A 79 8.73 -11.24 2.75
N LEU A 80 9.09 -12.51 2.87
CA LEU A 80 10.38 -13.05 2.42
C LEU A 80 10.53 -13.08 0.90
N ASN A 81 9.43 -13.13 0.13
CA ASN A 81 9.47 -13.00 -1.33
C ASN A 81 9.36 -11.55 -1.82
N GLY A 82 8.84 -10.64 -0.98
CA GLY A 82 8.67 -9.21 -1.28
C GLY A 82 9.61 -8.32 -0.48
N SER A 83 9.04 -7.47 0.39
CA SER A 83 9.76 -6.36 1.05
C SER A 83 10.93 -6.77 1.96
N MET A 84 11.01 -8.03 2.39
CA MET A 84 12.09 -8.56 3.25
C MET A 84 13.05 -9.50 2.50
N LYS A 85 12.88 -9.66 1.18
CA LYS A 85 13.70 -10.56 0.35
C LYS A 85 15.20 -10.32 0.50
N ASP A 86 15.62 -9.06 0.54
CA ASP A 86 17.04 -8.69 0.58
C ASP A 86 17.62 -8.61 2.01
N LYS A 87 16.88 -9.10 3.03
CA LYS A 87 17.31 -9.04 4.44
C LYS A 87 18.02 -10.30 4.92
N ALA A 88 17.94 -11.38 4.16
CA ALA A 88 18.77 -12.57 4.34
C ALA A 88 19.22 -13.09 2.97
N THR A 89 20.17 -14.02 2.96
CA THR A 89 20.60 -14.65 1.71
C THR A 89 19.49 -15.50 1.10
N ALA A 90 19.57 -15.73 -0.22
CA ALA A 90 18.58 -16.57 -0.91
C ALA A 90 18.47 -17.99 -0.28
N GLU A 91 19.59 -18.55 0.20
CA GLU A 91 19.62 -19.85 0.86
C GLU A 91 18.93 -19.82 2.24
N GLU A 92 19.17 -18.78 3.03
CA GLU A 92 18.53 -18.59 4.33
C GLU A 92 17.02 -18.36 4.18
N ASN A 93 16.59 -17.50 3.25
CA ASN A 93 15.18 -17.30 2.94
C ASN A 93 14.50 -18.61 2.53
N LEU A 94 15.16 -19.40 1.66
CA LEU A 94 14.63 -20.68 1.22
C LEU A 94 14.51 -21.70 2.36
N LYS A 95 15.42 -21.69 3.35
CA LYS A 95 15.30 -22.51 4.56
C LYS A 95 14.08 -22.11 5.39
N ILE A 96 13.85 -20.82 5.58
CA ILE A 96 12.68 -20.31 6.33
C ILE A 96 11.38 -20.66 5.58
N ILE A 97 11.32 -20.45 4.26
CA ILE A 97 10.15 -20.77 3.43
C ILE A 97 9.84 -22.27 3.48
N LYS A 98 10.85 -23.14 3.38
CA LYS A 98 10.65 -24.59 3.51
C LYS A 98 10.10 -24.98 4.88
N TRP A 99 10.56 -24.33 5.94
CA TRP A 99 10.06 -24.58 7.29
C TRP A 99 8.59 -24.15 7.43
N ILE A 100 8.21 -23.01 6.86
CA ILE A 100 6.80 -22.56 6.80
C ILE A 100 5.93 -23.61 6.11
N VAL A 101 6.32 -24.05 4.91
CA VAL A 101 5.55 -25.03 4.11
C VAL A 101 5.44 -26.39 4.79
N ASN A 102 6.45 -26.76 5.59
CA ASN A 102 6.46 -28.00 6.36
C ASN A 102 5.68 -27.93 7.69
N GLY A 103 4.92 -26.86 7.92
CA GLY A 103 4.04 -26.72 9.09
C GLY A 103 4.67 -26.03 10.29
N SER A 104 5.83 -25.38 10.10
CA SER A 104 6.48 -24.49 11.08
C SER A 104 6.70 -25.15 12.45
N ASP A 105 7.32 -26.33 12.47
CA ASP A 105 7.54 -27.09 13.70
C ASP A 105 8.55 -26.40 14.64
N GLU A 106 8.31 -26.54 15.95
CA GLU A 106 9.10 -25.87 16.98
C GLU A 106 10.53 -26.43 17.08
N HIS A 107 10.73 -27.71 16.78
CA HIS A 107 12.05 -28.32 16.87
C HIS A 107 13.00 -27.79 15.78
N ALA A 108 12.54 -27.68 14.54
CA ALA A 108 13.27 -27.05 13.45
C ALA A 108 13.45 -25.54 13.68
N TRP A 109 12.48 -24.88 14.34
CA TRP A 109 12.62 -23.50 14.77
C TRP A 109 13.85 -23.31 15.66
N ILE A 110 13.92 -24.03 16.78
CA ILE A 110 15.02 -23.93 17.74
C ILE A 110 16.37 -24.25 17.09
N LYS A 111 16.41 -25.31 16.27
CA LYS A 111 17.67 -25.82 15.72
C LYS A 111 18.22 -25.00 14.55
N THR A 112 17.33 -24.49 13.68
CA THR A 112 17.74 -24.00 12.35
C THR A 112 17.26 -22.59 12.06
N ILE A 113 16.03 -22.24 12.42
CA ILE A 113 15.41 -20.99 11.99
C ILE A 113 15.68 -19.85 12.97
N SER A 114 15.55 -20.10 14.27
CA SER A 114 15.82 -19.10 15.32
C SER A 114 17.21 -18.47 15.18
N PRO A 115 18.31 -19.22 14.92
CA PRO A 115 19.63 -18.62 14.67
C PRO A 115 19.66 -17.66 13.46
N ILE A 116 18.92 -17.97 12.39
CA ILE A 116 18.84 -17.13 11.19
C ILE A 116 18.06 -15.85 11.52
N VAL A 117 16.90 -15.99 12.18
CA VAL A 117 16.07 -14.85 12.57
C VAL A 117 16.81 -13.94 13.55
N GLU A 118 17.51 -14.52 14.51
CA GLU A 118 18.31 -13.77 15.48
C GLU A 118 19.48 -13.04 14.80
N SER A 119 20.09 -13.64 13.78
CA SER A 119 21.20 -13.02 13.05
C SER A 119 20.76 -11.93 12.07
N LYS A 120 19.63 -12.11 11.39
CA LYS A 120 19.24 -11.27 10.24
C LYS A 120 18.11 -10.28 10.55
N CYS A 121 17.22 -10.64 11.47
CA CYS A 121 15.95 -9.95 11.63
C CYS A 121 15.81 -9.26 13.00
N SER A 122 16.48 -9.76 14.04
CA SER A 122 16.36 -9.27 15.43
C SER A 122 16.65 -7.78 15.58
N THR A 123 17.58 -7.23 14.79
CA THR A 123 17.95 -5.81 14.82
C THR A 123 16.72 -4.89 14.75
N CYS A 124 15.78 -5.21 13.86
CA CYS A 124 14.54 -4.44 13.71
C CYS A 124 13.38 -5.09 14.46
N HIS A 125 13.26 -6.42 14.40
CA HIS A 125 12.08 -7.11 14.91
C HIS A 125 12.09 -7.36 16.41
N ALA A 126 13.21 -7.24 17.13
CA ALA A 126 13.21 -7.42 18.59
C ALA A 126 12.87 -6.12 19.36
N ASN A 127 13.12 -4.95 18.76
CA ASN A 127 13.19 -3.68 19.52
C ASN A 127 12.18 -2.61 19.05
N ILE A 128 11.61 -2.74 17.84
CA ILE A 128 10.70 -1.72 17.29
C ILE A 128 9.26 -2.10 17.61
N ALA A 129 8.61 -1.34 18.50
CA ALA A 129 7.26 -1.64 19.00
C ALA A 129 6.17 -1.71 17.91
N THR A 130 6.38 -1.05 16.76
CA THR A 130 5.44 -1.10 15.62
C THR A 130 5.63 -2.31 14.72
N LEU A 131 6.66 -3.13 14.95
CA LEU A 131 6.93 -4.37 14.21
C LEU A 131 6.64 -5.60 15.08
N PRO A 132 6.18 -6.71 14.49
CA PRO A 132 5.99 -7.94 15.24
C PRO A 132 7.33 -8.50 15.70
N ASN A 133 7.38 -8.94 16.96
CA ASN A 133 8.59 -9.54 17.53
C ASN A 133 8.77 -10.99 17.11
N ILE A 134 9.34 -11.19 15.92
CA ILE A 134 9.51 -12.52 15.33
C ILE A 134 10.66 -13.33 15.93
N THR A 135 11.38 -12.82 16.94
CA THR A 135 12.35 -13.65 17.69
C THR A 135 11.66 -14.60 18.67
N GLN A 136 10.37 -14.36 18.95
CA GLN A 136 9.51 -15.22 19.74
C GLN A 136 8.81 -16.24 18.84
N TYR A 137 8.83 -17.52 19.24
CA TYR A 137 8.28 -18.62 18.43
C TYR A 137 6.79 -18.44 18.16
N GLU A 138 6.03 -18.04 19.18
CA GLU A 138 4.58 -17.86 19.12
C GLU A 138 4.22 -16.78 18.09
N VAL A 139 4.93 -15.66 18.12
CA VAL A 139 4.69 -14.53 17.21
C VAL A 139 5.01 -14.89 15.77
N ILE A 140 6.14 -15.57 15.52
CA ILE A 140 6.50 -15.96 14.15
C ILE A 140 5.60 -17.09 13.65
N LYS A 141 5.16 -18.01 14.53
CA LYS A 141 4.25 -19.10 14.21
C LYS A 141 2.91 -18.57 13.70
N ASP A 142 2.34 -17.56 14.35
CA ASP A 142 1.12 -16.88 13.89
C ASP A 142 1.28 -16.28 12.48
N LEU A 143 2.48 -15.78 12.15
CA LEU A 143 2.78 -15.22 10.82
C LEU A 143 2.99 -16.30 9.75
N THR A 144 3.10 -17.57 10.14
CA THR A 144 3.14 -18.71 9.21
C THR A 144 1.76 -19.21 8.80
N GLU A 145 0.69 -18.67 9.39
CA GLU A 145 -0.67 -18.95 8.93
C GLU A 145 -0.93 -18.36 7.54
N ILE A 146 -1.90 -18.95 6.82
CA ILE A 146 -2.28 -18.55 5.47
C ILE A 146 -2.68 -17.07 5.47
N ASP A 147 -2.12 -16.30 4.52
CA ASP A 147 -2.39 -14.88 4.43
C ASP A 147 -3.80 -14.62 3.87
N MET A 148 -4.71 -14.20 4.76
CA MET A 148 -6.09 -13.85 4.41
C MET A 148 -6.24 -12.40 3.89
N GLY A 149 -5.13 -11.67 3.73
CA GLY A 149 -5.11 -10.29 3.23
C GLY A 149 -5.36 -9.23 4.30
N VAL A 150 -5.51 -7.98 3.87
CA VAL A 150 -5.70 -6.84 4.78
C VAL A 150 -7.14 -6.82 5.28
N ASN A 151 -7.32 -6.77 6.60
CA ASN A 151 -8.65 -6.63 7.21
C ASN A 151 -9.35 -5.34 6.72
N VAL A 152 -10.59 -5.49 6.22
CA VAL A 152 -11.46 -4.39 5.77
C VAL A 152 -11.52 -3.25 6.80
N THR A 153 -11.57 -3.58 8.08
CA THR A 153 -11.61 -2.60 9.18
C THR A 153 -10.38 -1.70 9.22
N SER A 154 -9.19 -2.28 8.98
CA SER A 154 -7.94 -1.53 8.91
C SER A 154 -7.88 -0.68 7.65
N LEU A 155 -8.37 -1.21 6.52
CA LEU A 155 -8.44 -0.49 5.26
C LEU A 155 -9.36 0.73 5.39
N THR A 156 -10.57 0.56 5.93
CA THR A 156 -11.51 1.66 6.21
C THR A 156 -10.89 2.72 7.12
N ARG A 157 -10.14 2.31 8.16
CA ARG A 157 -9.45 3.25 9.05
C ARG A 157 -8.39 4.08 8.33
N VAL A 158 -7.62 3.53 7.41
CA VAL A 158 -6.60 4.32 6.70
C VAL A 158 -7.24 5.16 5.58
N SER A 159 -8.18 4.58 4.84
CA SER A 159 -8.84 5.24 3.71
C SER A 159 -9.72 6.42 4.12
N HIS A 160 -10.38 6.40 5.29
CA HIS A 160 -11.29 7.49 5.66
C HIS A 160 -10.59 8.85 5.78
N ILE A 161 -9.32 8.88 6.24
CA ILE A 161 -8.55 10.11 6.40
C ILE A 161 -8.30 10.75 5.03
N HIS A 162 -7.93 9.92 4.05
CA HIS A 162 -7.69 10.39 2.68
C HIS A 162 -9.00 10.82 2.01
N ILE A 163 -10.07 10.04 2.10
CA ILE A 163 -11.36 10.36 1.45
C ILE A 163 -11.97 11.63 2.07
N PHE A 164 -11.91 11.77 3.40
CA PHE A 164 -12.44 12.95 4.10
C PHE A 164 -11.57 14.20 3.85
N GLY A 165 -10.24 14.07 3.92
CA GLY A 165 -9.32 15.18 3.68
C GLY A 165 -9.39 15.72 2.25
N ILE A 166 -9.49 14.82 1.26
CA ILE A 166 -9.66 15.19 -0.15
C ILE A 166 -10.98 15.94 -0.36
N ALA A 167 -12.07 15.49 0.26
CA ALA A 167 -13.37 16.18 0.18
C ALA A 167 -13.31 17.59 0.80
N PHE A 168 -12.60 17.77 1.91
CA PHE A 168 -12.44 19.07 2.57
C PHE A 168 -11.64 20.06 1.71
N ILE A 169 -10.56 19.60 1.07
CA ILE A 169 -9.74 20.41 0.17
C ILE A 169 -10.54 20.85 -1.06
N PHE A 170 -11.42 19.99 -1.60
CA PHE A 170 -12.21 20.31 -2.80
C PHE A 170 -13.44 21.19 -2.53
N PHE A 171 -13.89 21.32 -1.28
CA PHE A 171 -15.10 22.07 -0.93
C PHE A 171 -14.82 23.43 -0.28
N PHE A 172 -13.70 23.59 0.43
CA PHE A 172 -13.43 24.80 1.25
C PHE A 172 -12.21 25.62 0.83
N VAL A 173 -11.43 25.16 -0.16
CA VAL A 173 -10.34 25.93 -0.81
C VAL A 173 -10.73 26.22 -2.24
#